data_AF-A0A8S9LAN5-F1
#
_entry.id   AF-A0A8S9LAN5-F1
#
_cell.length_a   1.000
_cell.length_b   1.000
_cell.length_c   1.000
_cell.angle_alpha   90.00
_cell.angle_beta   90.00
_cell.angle_gamma   90.00
#
_symmetry.space_group_name_H-M   'P 1'
#
loop_
_entity.id
_entity.type
_entity.pdbx_description
1 polymer ?
#
loop_
_entity_poly.entity_id
_entity_poly.type
_entity_poly.pdbx_seq_one_letter_code
_entity_poly.pdbx_strand_id
1 'polypeptide(L)' 'MVEGKERLSEFQTMWSIKQQDLAMKERLSKMSLLDSLIAKKEPLSECEEALKKKLISDMLAV' A
#
# COMPACT_ATOMS: atom_id res chain seq x y z
N MET A 1 -34.20 17.21 -10.99
CA MET A 1 -33.68 15.95 -10.39
C MET A 1 -32.31 15.51 -10.94
N VAL A 2 -31.80 16.11 -12.04
CA VAL A 2 -30.50 15.76 -12.65
C VAL A 2 -29.30 16.04 -11.72
N GLU A 3 -29.34 17.18 -11.02
CA GLU A 3 -28.25 17.68 -10.15
C GLU A 3 -27.91 16.75 -8.96
N GLY A 4 -28.90 16.01 -8.45
CA GLY A 4 -28.66 15.03 -7.37
C GLY A 4 -27.91 13.79 -7.85
N LYS A 5 -28.13 13.38 -9.10
CA LYS A 5 -27.47 12.22 -9.71
C LYS A 5 -26.03 12.53 -10.09
N GLU A 6 -25.77 13.74 -10.59
CA GLU A 6 -24.41 14.21 -10.92
C GLU A 6 -23.55 14.31 -9.66
N ARG A 7 -24.04 14.94 -8.59
CA ARG A 7 -23.31 14.99 -7.31
C ARG A 7 -22.97 13.61 -6.76
N LEU A 8 -23.90 12.66 -6.80
CA LEU A 8 -23.63 11.28 -6.36
C LEU A 8 -22.55 10.61 -7.21
N SER A 9 -22.56 10.83 -8.52
CA SER A 9 -21.54 10.31 -9.44
C SER A 9 -20.15 10.91 -9.15
N GLU A 10 -20.08 12.20 -8.85
CA GLU A 10 -18.83 12.87 -8.44
C GLU A 10 -18.30 12.33 -7.12
N PHE A 11 -19.17 12.14 -6.12
CA PHE A 11 -18.79 11.53 -4.84
C PHE A 11 -18.29 10.10 -5.00
N GLN A 12 -18.95 9.28 -5.82
CA GLN A 12 -18.50 7.92 -6.11
C GLN A 12 -17.13 7.92 -6.79
N THR A 13 -16.92 8.82 -7.76
CA THR A 13 -15.65 8.95 -8.47
C THR A 13 -14.53 9.35 -7.49
N MET A 14 -14.75 10.37 -6.67
CA MET A 14 -13.79 10.79 -5.64
C MET A 14 -13.49 9.68 -4.64
N TRP A 15 -14.50 8.91 -4.22
CA TRP A 15 -14.33 7.79 -3.32
C TRP A 15 -13.47 6.69 -3.94
N SER A 16 -13.73 6.31 -5.19
CA SER A 16 -12.93 5.31 -5.91
C SER A 16 -11.48 5.76 -6.07
N ILE A 17 -11.23 7.03 -6.41
CA ILE A 17 -9.87 7.59 -6.48
C ILE A 17 -9.19 7.49 -5.12
N LYS A 18 -9.89 7.85 -4.04
CA LYS A 18 -9.35 7.80 -2.69
C LYS A 18 -9.01 6.37 -2.27
N GLN A 19 -9.84 5.39 -2.61
CA GLN A 19 -9.55 3.98 -2.34
C GLN A 19 -8.29 3.51 -3.09
N GLN A 20 -8.14 3.89 -4.35
CA GLN A 20 -6.94 3.57 -5.13
C GLN A 20 -5.69 4.24 -4.56
N ASP A 21 -5.77 5.52 -4.17
CA ASP A 21 -4.67 6.24 -3.52
C ASP A 21 -4.25 5.59 -2.20
N LEU A 22 -5.22 5.18 -1.37
CA LEU A 22 -4.94 4.46 -0.12
C LEU A 22 -4.25 3.11 -0.37
N ALA A 23 -4.70 2.34 -1.36
CA ALA A 23 -4.07 1.08 -1.74
C ALA A 23 -2.63 1.29 -2.25
N MET A 24 -2.39 2.34 -3.04
CA MET A 24 -1.05 2.71 -3.51
C MET A 24 -0.14 3.15 -2.36
N LYS A 25 -0.65 3.95 -1.41
CA LYS A 25 0.10 4.38 -0.21
C LYS A 25 0.47 3.21 0.68
N GLU A 26 -0.41 2.22 0.84
CA GLU A 26 -0.10 1.00 1.58
C GLU A 26 1.05 0.23 0.91
N ARG A 27 1.01 0.07 -0.42
CA ARG A 27 2.09 -0.57 -1.19
C ARG A 27 3.42 0.19 -1.05
N LEU A 28 3.40 1.51 -1.17
CA LEU A 28 4.59 2.35 -0.98
C LEU A 28 5.17 2.24 0.43
N SER A 29 4.31 2.18 1.45
CA SER A 29 4.73 2.02 2.85
C SER A 29 5.42 0.68 3.09
N LYS A 30 4.89 -0.40 2.51
CA LYS A 30 5.52 -1.74 2.53
C LYS A 30 6.89 -1.73 1.84
N MET A 31 7.00 -1.02 0.71
CA MET A 31 8.26 -0.83 -0.05
C MET A 31 9.31 -0.11 0.78
N SER A 32 8.95 1.04 1.37
CA SER A 32 9.86 1.82 2.21
C SER A 32 10.33 1.04 3.44
N LEU A 33 9.45 0.23 4.05
CA LEU A 33 9.83 -0.63 5.17
C LEU A 33 10.81 -1.72 4.73
N LEU A 34 10.59 -2.34 3.57
CA LEU A 34 11.49 -3.34 3.02
C LEU A 34 12.87 -2.73 2.69
N ASP A 35 12.91 -1.56 2.07
CA ASP A 35 14.15 -0.82 1.81
C ASP A 35 14.91 -0.53 3.09
N SER A 36 14.20 -0.13 4.16
CA SER A 36 14.79 0.11 5.47
C SER A 36 15.39 -1.17 6.08
N LEU A 37 14.71 -2.31 5.95
CA LEU A 37 15.22 -3.61 6.40
C LEU A 37 16.44 -4.07 5.59
N ILE A 38 16.46 -3.82 4.29
CA ILE A 38 17.60 -4.18 3.41
C ILE A 38 18.81 -3.28 3.66
N ALA A 39 18.58 -2.00 3.97
CA ALA A 39 19.65 -1.03 4.21
C ALA A 39 20.34 -1.20 5.58
N LYS A 40 19.78 -1.99 6.50
CA LYS A 40 20.43 -2.28 7.78
C LYS A 40 21.77 -2.97 7.55
N LYS A 41 22.82 -2.41 8.17
CA LYS A 41 24.20 -2.95 8.13
C LYS A 41 24.41 -4.07 9.15
N GLU A 42 23.59 -4.10 10.18
CA GLU A 42 23.60 -5.13 11.20
C GLU A 42 22.81 -6.36 10.74
N PRO A 43 23.14 -7.57 11.22
CA PRO A 43 22.33 -8.75 10.97
C PRO A 43 20.89 -8.52 11.46
N LEU A 44 19.93 -8.88 10.63
CA LEU A 44 18.52 -8.85 11.00
C LEU A 44 18.24 -9.91 12.06
N SER A 45 17.40 -9.56 13.03
CA SER A 45 16.83 -10.55 13.95
C SER A 45 15.94 -11.55 13.21
N GLU A 46 15.66 -12.70 13.82
CA GLU A 46 14.79 -13.72 13.23
C GLU A 46 13.41 -13.15 12.84
N CYS A 47 12.84 -12.30 13.69
CA CYS A 47 11.58 -11.61 13.43
C CYS A 47 11.66 -10.68 12.20
N GLU A 48 12.76 -9.96 12.04
CA GLU A 48 12.97 -9.04 10.92
C GLU A 48 13.21 -9.80 9.61
N GLU A 49 13.94 -10.91 9.65
CA GLU A 49 14.09 -11.80 8.50
C GLU A 49 12.75 -12.40 8.07
N ALA A 50 11.94 -12.85 9.03
CA ALA A 50 10.60 -13.36 8.74
C ALA A 50 9.70 -12.27 8.11
N LEU A 51 9.75 -11.05 8.66
CA LEU A 51 9.02 -9.91 8.11
C LEU A 51 9.50 -9.54 6.69
N LYS A 52 10.81 -9.48 6.46
CA LYS A 52 11.41 -9.22 5.15
C LYS A 52 10.96 -10.23 4.11
N LYS A 53 11.00 -11.53 4.45
CA LYS A 53 10.50 -12.61 3.56
C LYS A 53 9.02 -12.46 3.25
N LYS A 54 8.20 -12.15 4.26
CA LYS A 54 6.76 -11.92 4.08
C LYS A 54 6.50 -10.73 3.15
N LEU A 55 7.18 -9.59 3.36
CA LEU A 55 7.03 -8.42 2.51
C LEU A 55 7.42 -8.70 1.05
N ILE A 56 8.52 -9.41 0.82
CA ILE A 56 8.94 -9.82 -0.53
C ILE A 56 7.87 -10.72 -1.17
N SER A 57 7.36 -11.71 -0.43
CA SER A 57 6.30 -12.61 -0.91
C SER A 57 5.02 -11.86 -1.26
N ASP A 58 4.57 -10.96 -0.38
CA ASP A 58 3.35 -10.15 -0.58
C ASP A 58 3.49 -9.21 -1.79
N MET A 59 4.72 -8.79 -2.13
CA MET A 59 4.99 -7.94 -3.29
C MET A 59 5.10 -8.71 -4.62
N LEU A 60 5.58 -9.94 -4.58
CA LEU A 60 5.75 -10.81 -5.74
C LEU A 60 4.50 -11.66 -6.04
N ALA A 61 3.59 -11.79 -5.08
CA ALA A 61 2.27 -12.37 -5.29
C ALA A 61 1.46 -11.45 -6.22
N VAL A 62 1.54 -11.72 -7.53
CA VAL A 62 0.70 -11.16 -8.59
C VAL A 62 -0.65 -11.87 -8.62
#